data_AF-A0A1D8NGF9-F1
#
_entry.id   AF-A0A1D8NGF9-F1
#
_cell.length_a   1.000
_cell.length_b   1.000
_cell.length_c   1.000
_cell.angle_alpha   90.00
_cell.angle_beta   90.00
_cell.angle_gamma   90.00
#
_symmetry.space_group_name_H-M   'P 1'
#
loop_
_entity.id
_entity.type
_entity.pdbx_description
1 polymer ?
#
loop_
_entity_poly.entity_id
_entity_poly.type
_entity_poly.pdbx_seq_one_letter_code
_entity_poly.pdbx_strand_id
1 'polypeptide(L)'
;MLTVSVISGGTATNSMVQMLEQLSSSISYIMPISDNGGSTSEIIRVVGGPAIGDIRSRCTRIIPTDPPISNSLRDLLCHRLPVDEVDAQAEWSQIVNGTHPMWVGVPSHYREMVRPFFIKVGAEFLKRSRPGREFVYSSASIGNLFLTGARLFTGSLESAVEMMLRITHVSHDTEVLPALNTNFMHHIAALLHNGTVIFGQSQISHPEEPSIDSLSVEADPEMVPTTAPLGYGKPRSCSIDGEDAHMPFTHPDLTNSQLNFSKSYQVPLESPIRRVFYINPFGLEIHPKASTRVQRALAESNCVIYSIGSLYTSLIPVLLLRGVADSIETKLENGLTKTKVMLLNGSPDRETNGMSAVEHVEAVVKACLYSKLQRECTAQEISDCDWTRFLTHVMSPYVLPPVCLKELEDHDINVIQMEEREVDEDGKPIYDQKALLRELTELNNCAHK
;
A
#
# COMPACT_ATOMS: atom_id res chain seq x y z
N MET A 1 26.52 5.20 -10.42
CA MET A 1 25.19 5.32 -11.06
C MET A 1 24.25 5.88 -10.02
N LEU A 2 23.32 6.73 -10.42
CA LEU A 2 22.32 7.28 -9.51
C LEU A 2 21.38 6.16 -9.09
N THR A 3 21.23 5.89 -7.79
CA THR A 3 20.26 4.93 -7.25
C THR A 3 19.06 5.67 -6.66
N VAL A 4 17.84 5.24 -7.00
CA VAL A 4 16.61 5.90 -6.56
C VAL A 4 15.74 4.94 -5.76
N SER A 5 15.38 5.32 -4.55
CA SER A 5 14.37 4.62 -3.75
C SER A 5 13.05 5.38 -3.82
N VAL A 6 11.98 4.70 -4.22
CA VAL A 6 10.64 5.29 -4.33
C VAL A 6 9.74 4.65 -3.28
N ILE A 7 9.34 5.43 -2.28
CA ILE A 7 8.30 5.03 -1.33
C ILE A 7 6.97 5.37 -1.98
N SER A 8 6.15 4.35 -2.24
CA SER A 8 4.99 4.44 -3.12
C SER A 8 3.81 3.62 -2.59
N GLY A 9 2.60 4.07 -2.93
CA GLY A 9 1.36 3.31 -2.75
C GLY A 9 0.87 2.66 -4.03
N GLY A 10 -0.44 2.43 -4.11
CA GLY A 10 -1.10 1.78 -5.23
C GLY A 10 -1.03 2.50 -6.58
N THR A 11 -2.18 2.94 -7.10
CA THR A 11 -2.30 3.23 -8.54
C THR A 11 -1.72 4.56 -8.98
N ALA A 12 -1.62 5.57 -8.10
CA ALA A 12 -1.21 6.92 -8.47
C ALA A 12 0.20 6.96 -9.09
N THR A 13 1.18 6.32 -8.45
CA THR A 13 2.56 6.24 -8.97
C THR A 13 2.67 5.45 -10.29
N ASN A 14 1.62 4.77 -10.76
CA ASN A 14 1.69 3.97 -12.00
C ASN A 14 1.82 4.84 -13.25
N SER A 15 1.31 6.08 -13.23
CA SER A 15 1.49 7.01 -14.36
C SER A 15 2.96 7.40 -14.53
N MET A 16 3.73 7.39 -13.45
CA MET A 16 5.10 7.93 -13.40
C MET A 16 6.21 6.90 -13.63
N VAL A 17 5.87 5.62 -13.76
CA VAL A 17 6.87 4.53 -13.80
C VAL A 17 7.86 4.71 -14.93
N GLN A 18 7.37 4.95 -16.15
CA GLN A 18 8.21 5.11 -17.34
C GLN A 18 9.15 6.31 -17.22
N MET A 19 8.69 7.38 -16.57
CA MET A 19 9.53 8.55 -16.30
C MET A 19 10.63 8.21 -15.28
N LEU A 20 10.28 7.49 -14.21
CA LEU A 20 11.27 7.08 -13.20
C LEU A 20 12.33 6.15 -13.79
N GLU A 21 11.97 5.24 -14.69
CA GLU A 21 12.90 4.38 -15.43
C GLU A 21 13.85 5.17 -16.35
N GLN A 22 13.47 6.38 -16.79
CA GLN A 22 14.36 7.30 -17.51
C GLN A 22 15.28 8.08 -16.55
N LEU A 23 14.84 8.33 -15.31
CA LEU A 23 15.63 9.03 -14.29
C LEU A 23 16.82 8.19 -13.80
N SER A 24 16.63 6.88 -13.66
CA SER A 24 17.67 5.97 -13.19
C SER A 24 17.53 4.57 -13.76
N SER A 25 18.66 3.92 -14.02
CA SER A 25 18.71 2.49 -14.33
C SER A 25 18.53 1.60 -13.10
N SER A 26 18.70 2.12 -11.88
CA SER A 26 18.61 1.36 -10.62
C SER A 26 17.58 1.98 -9.67
N ILE A 27 16.43 1.29 -9.55
CA ILE A 27 15.26 1.80 -8.84
C ILE A 27 14.73 0.74 -7.89
N SER A 28 14.50 1.14 -6.64
CA SER A 28 13.84 0.32 -5.63
C SER A 28 12.48 0.90 -5.28
N TYR A 29 11.40 0.20 -5.63
CA TYR A 29 10.03 0.57 -5.24
C TYR A 29 9.69 -0.08 -3.90
N ILE A 30 9.47 0.71 -2.86
CA ILE A 30 9.15 0.25 -1.51
C ILE A 30 7.65 0.39 -1.32
N MET A 31 6.97 -0.74 -1.15
CA MET A 31 5.51 -0.84 -1.18
C MET A 31 4.96 -1.20 0.21
N PRO A 32 3.87 -0.55 0.67
CA PRO A 32 3.17 -0.98 1.88
C PRO A 32 2.53 -2.36 1.70
N ILE A 33 2.16 -2.98 2.81
CA ILE A 33 1.47 -4.28 2.84
C ILE A 33 0.16 -4.23 3.65
N SER A 34 -0.48 -3.07 3.64
CA SER A 34 -1.68 -2.77 4.44
C SER A 34 -2.98 -2.70 3.61
N ASP A 35 -2.91 -2.63 2.26
CA ASP A 35 -4.09 -2.51 1.39
C ASP A 35 -4.92 -3.80 1.34
N ASN A 36 -5.99 -3.83 2.13
CA ASN A 36 -6.82 -5.01 2.31
C ASN A 36 -8.14 -4.98 1.53
N GLY A 37 -8.26 -4.18 0.46
CA GLY A 37 -9.48 -4.08 -0.36
C GLY A 37 -9.61 -5.11 -1.51
N GLY A 38 -10.86 -5.39 -1.92
CA GLY A 38 -11.24 -6.13 -3.14
C GLY A 38 -10.65 -7.54 -3.25
N SER A 39 -10.06 -7.86 -4.42
CA SER A 39 -9.43 -9.19 -4.64
C SER A 39 -8.39 -9.56 -3.58
N THR A 40 -7.73 -8.58 -2.94
CA THR A 40 -6.78 -8.86 -1.86
C THR A 40 -7.50 -9.30 -0.59
N SER A 41 -8.65 -8.69 -0.27
CA SER A 41 -9.47 -9.01 0.90
C SER A 41 -9.92 -10.47 0.89
N GLU A 42 -10.41 -10.93 -0.26
CA GLU A 42 -10.92 -12.28 -0.47
C GLU A 42 -9.85 -13.36 -0.31
N ILE A 43 -8.67 -13.10 -0.88
CA ILE A 43 -7.52 -13.99 -0.73
C ILE A 43 -7.09 -14.05 0.73
N ILE A 44 -7.07 -12.92 1.43
CA ILE A 44 -6.69 -12.90 2.84
C ILE A 44 -7.75 -13.60 3.70
N ARG A 45 -9.05 -13.41 3.44
CA ARG A 45 -10.14 -14.09 4.15
C ARG A 45 -9.99 -15.62 4.10
N VAL A 46 -9.67 -16.16 2.93
CA VAL A 46 -9.57 -17.62 2.73
C VAL A 46 -8.19 -18.15 3.10
N VAL A 47 -7.12 -17.58 2.53
CA VAL A 47 -5.75 -18.12 2.62
C VAL A 47 -4.93 -17.46 3.73
N GLY A 48 -5.31 -16.28 4.17
CA GLY A 48 -4.50 -15.44 5.04
C GLY A 48 -3.27 -14.89 4.31
N GLY A 49 -2.55 -14.00 4.97
CA GLY A 49 -1.31 -13.45 4.43
C GLY A 49 -1.24 -11.94 4.46
N PRO A 50 -0.13 -11.38 3.94
CA PRO A 50 0.01 -9.95 3.76
C PRO A 50 -0.90 -9.47 2.62
N ALA A 51 -1.25 -8.19 2.65
CA ALA A 51 -1.83 -7.55 1.47
C ALA A 51 -0.78 -7.42 0.36
N ILE A 52 -1.17 -7.85 -0.83
CA ILE A 52 -0.30 -7.92 -2.02
C ILE A 52 -0.77 -7.02 -3.17
N GLY A 53 -1.89 -6.31 -3.00
CA GLY A 53 -2.56 -5.58 -4.07
C GLY A 53 -1.67 -4.53 -4.75
N ASP A 54 -1.04 -3.67 -3.93
CA ASP A 54 -0.11 -2.63 -4.37
C ASP A 54 1.18 -3.20 -4.97
N ILE A 55 1.76 -4.20 -4.31
CA ILE A 55 2.95 -4.92 -4.81
C ILE A 55 2.68 -5.49 -6.19
N ARG A 56 1.56 -6.21 -6.35
CA ARG A 56 1.12 -6.78 -7.63
C ARG A 56 0.95 -5.69 -8.68
N SER A 57 0.30 -4.57 -8.34
CA SER A 57 0.10 -3.46 -9.26
C SER A 57 1.43 -2.88 -9.74
N ARG A 58 2.41 -2.75 -8.84
CA ARG A 58 3.74 -2.25 -9.18
C ARG A 58 4.49 -3.24 -10.07
N CYS A 59 4.52 -4.52 -9.68
CA CYS A 59 5.18 -5.58 -10.43
C CYS A 59 4.67 -5.66 -11.87
N THR A 60 3.35 -5.59 -12.10
CA THR A 60 2.81 -5.67 -13.47
C THR A 60 3.11 -4.42 -14.30
N ARG A 61 3.21 -3.25 -13.66
CA ARG A 61 3.45 -1.98 -14.35
C ARG A 61 4.88 -1.82 -14.86
N ILE A 62 5.86 -2.42 -14.16
CA ILE A 62 7.28 -2.41 -14.56
C ILE A 62 7.64 -3.55 -15.54
N ILE A 63 6.68 -4.38 -15.94
CA ILE A 63 6.94 -5.43 -16.93
C ILE A 63 7.29 -4.76 -18.26
N PRO A 64 8.48 -5.03 -18.83
CA PRO A 64 8.91 -4.39 -20.07
C PRO A 64 8.02 -4.80 -21.24
N THR A 65 7.99 -3.95 -22.27
CA THR A 65 7.24 -4.22 -23.51
C THR A 65 7.98 -5.14 -24.47
N ASP A 66 9.29 -5.32 -24.29
CA ASP A 66 10.17 -6.20 -25.06
C ASP A 66 10.93 -7.09 -24.07
N PRO A 67 11.04 -8.42 -24.27
CA PRO A 67 10.51 -9.24 -25.38
C PRO A 67 8.97 -9.31 -25.46
N PRO A 68 8.37 -9.65 -26.62
CA PRO A 68 6.91 -9.71 -26.79
C PRO A 68 6.18 -10.64 -25.80
N ILE A 69 6.87 -11.67 -25.29
CA ILE A 69 6.36 -12.56 -24.25
C ILE A 69 6.00 -11.81 -22.96
N SER A 70 6.77 -10.77 -22.61
CA SER A 70 6.51 -9.94 -21.43
C SER A 70 5.16 -9.24 -21.54
N ASN A 71 4.73 -8.85 -22.74
CA ASN A 71 3.38 -8.32 -22.96
C ASN A 71 2.32 -9.39 -22.69
N SER A 72 2.46 -10.60 -23.22
CA SER A 72 1.48 -11.67 -23.00
C SER A 72 1.38 -12.08 -21.52
N LEU A 73 2.51 -12.10 -20.79
CA LEU A 73 2.51 -12.34 -19.36
C LEU A 73 1.92 -11.17 -18.58
N ARG A 74 2.21 -9.93 -18.98
CA ARG A 74 1.61 -8.73 -18.40
C ARG A 74 0.10 -8.75 -18.56
N ASP A 75 -0.41 -9.05 -19.75
CA ASP A 75 -1.84 -9.10 -20.04
C ASP A 75 -2.53 -10.15 -19.15
N LEU A 76 -1.93 -11.35 -19.01
CA LEU A 76 -2.41 -12.38 -18.10
C LEU A 76 -2.41 -11.92 -16.63
N LEU A 77 -1.32 -11.31 -16.15
CA LEU A 77 -1.16 -10.94 -14.74
C LEU A 77 -1.96 -9.68 -14.36
N CYS A 78 -2.21 -8.79 -15.30
CA CYS A 78 -3.12 -7.65 -15.15
C CYS A 78 -4.59 -8.06 -15.18
N HIS A 79 -4.89 -9.24 -15.71
CA HIS A 79 -6.27 -9.68 -15.90
C HIS A 79 -7.04 -9.80 -14.59
N ARG A 80 -8.33 -9.47 -14.67
CA ARG A 80 -9.33 -9.64 -13.61
C ARG A 80 -10.45 -10.50 -14.14
N LEU A 81 -10.86 -11.47 -13.34
CA LEU A 81 -11.97 -12.33 -13.67
C LEU A 81 -13.28 -11.53 -13.78
N PRO A 82 -14.28 -12.03 -14.51
CA PRO A 82 -15.62 -11.47 -14.60
C PRO A 82 -16.24 -11.17 -13.23
N VAL A 83 -17.23 -10.27 -13.23
CA VAL A 83 -18.00 -9.95 -12.02
C VAL A 83 -18.95 -11.09 -11.66
N ASP A 84 -19.53 -11.76 -12.66
CA ASP A 84 -20.37 -12.94 -12.44
C ASP A 84 -19.54 -14.12 -11.93
N GLU A 85 -19.95 -14.71 -10.82
CA GLU A 85 -19.19 -15.77 -10.13
C GLU A 85 -19.10 -17.05 -10.96
N VAL A 86 -20.15 -17.40 -11.73
CA VAL A 86 -20.17 -18.63 -12.52
C VAL A 86 -19.20 -18.51 -13.69
N ASP A 87 -19.24 -17.37 -14.38
CA ASP A 87 -18.30 -17.06 -15.45
C ASP A 87 -16.87 -16.95 -14.92
N ALA A 88 -16.67 -16.31 -13.76
CA ALA A 88 -15.36 -16.18 -13.12
C ALA A 88 -14.75 -17.54 -12.76
N GLN A 89 -15.54 -18.45 -12.18
CA GLN A 89 -15.08 -19.79 -11.83
C GLN A 89 -14.75 -20.63 -13.08
N ALA A 90 -15.57 -20.52 -14.13
CA ALA A 90 -15.32 -21.18 -15.41
C ALA A 90 -14.03 -20.67 -16.05
N GLU A 91 -13.83 -19.36 -16.07
CA GLU A 91 -12.64 -18.72 -16.63
C GLU A 91 -11.37 -19.03 -15.82
N TRP A 92 -11.44 -18.98 -14.49
CA TRP A 92 -10.36 -19.44 -13.62
C TRP A 92 -9.94 -20.87 -13.97
N SER A 93 -10.91 -21.78 -14.15
CA SER A 93 -10.64 -23.16 -14.52
C SER A 93 -9.90 -23.26 -15.86
N GLN A 94 -10.25 -22.44 -16.85
CA GLN A 94 -9.56 -22.38 -18.15
C GLN A 94 -8.12 -21.86 -18.01
N ILE A 95 -7.90 -20.88 -17.13
CA ILE A 95 -6.56 -20.35 -16.84
C ILE A 95 -5.69 -21.44 -16.21
N VAL A 96 -6.18 -22.14 -15.17
CA VAL A 96 -5.45 -23.23 -14.51
C VAL A 96 -5.18 -24.39 -15.48
N ASN A 97 -6.15 -24.75 -16.32
CA ASN A 97 -6.00 -25.81 -17.32
C ASN A 97 -5.08 -25.43 -18.49
N GLY A 98 -4.76 -24.14 -18.66
CA GLY A 98 -3.91 -23.67 -19.75
C GLY A 98 -4.65 -23.54 -21.09
N THR A 99 -5.98 -23.56 -21.09
CA THR A 99 -6.84 -23.50 -22.29
C THR A 99 -7.33 -22.09 -22.59
N HIS A 100 -7.19 -21.16 -21.65
CA HIS A 100 -7.64 -19.78 -21.81
C HIS A 100 -6.88 -19.04 -22.95
N PRO A 101 -7.55 -18.21 -23.78
CA PRO A 101 -6.91 -17.48 -24.90
C PRO A 101 -5.72 -16.61 -24.52
N MET A 102 -5.64 -16.11 -23.27
CA MET A 102 -4.48 -15.33 -22.80
C MET A 102 -3.17 -16.12 -22.82
N TRP A 103 -3.22 -17.44 -22.87
CA TRP A 103 -2.02 -18.26 -23.00
C TRP A 103 -1.45 -18.27 -24.42
N VAL A 104 -2.20 -17.88 -25.47
CA VAL A 104 -1.80 -18.03 -26.88
C VAL A 104 -0.41 -17.43 -27.17
N GLY A 105 -0.11 -16.24 -26.64
CA GLY A 105 1.19 -15.58 -26.81
C GLY A 105 2.32 -16.07 -25.88
N VAL A 106 2.02 -16.95 -24.93
CA VAL A 106 2.98 -17.46 -23.93
C VAL A 106 3.53 -18.82 -24.40
N PRO A 107 4.85 -19.01 -24.55
CA PRO A 107 5.45 -20.31 -24.87
C PRO A 107 5.21 -21.39 -23.81
N SER A 108 5.19 -22.66 -24.21
CA SER A 108 4.84 -23.79 -23.34
C SER A 108 5.65 -23.86 -22.04
N HIS A 109 6.95 -23.66 -22.10
CA HIS A 109 7.83 -23.71 -20.92
C HIS A 109 7.53 -22.60 -19.90
N TYR A 110 7.05 -21.43 -20.33
CA TYR A 110 6.55 -20.40 -19.41
C TYR A 110 5.19 -20.77 -18.83
N ARG A 111 4.29 -21.36 -19.64
CA ARG A 111 3.00 -21.87 -19.12
C ARG A 111 3.23 -22.91 -18.03
N GLU A 112 4.13 -23.85 -18.27
CA GLU A 112 4.50 -24.92 -17.33
C GLU A 112 5.22 -24.39 -16.08
N MET A 113 5.89 -23.23 -16.18
CA MET A 113 6.51 -22.55 -15.04
C MET A 113 5.50 -21.78 -14.18
N VAL A 114 4.53 -21.11 -14.80
CA VAL A 114 3.55 -20.24 -14.13
C VAL A 114 2.38 -21.02 -13.53
N ARG A 115 1.84 -21.99 -14.25
CA ARG A 115 0.64 -22.74 -13.85
C ARG A 115 0.74 -23.48 -12.50
N PRO A 116 1.89 -24.04 -12.07
CA PRO A 116 2.02 -24.65 -10.76
C PRO A 116 1.63 -23.72 -9.60
N PHE A 117 1.85 -22.40 -9.72
CA PHE A 117 1.43 -21.44 -8.70
C PHE A 117 -0.09 -21.29 -8.64
N PHE A 118 -0.76 -21.28 -9.80
CA PHE A 118 -2.22 -21.28 -9.86
C PHE A 118 -2.83 -22.56 -9.29
N ILE A 119 -2.23 -23.72 -9.60
CA ILE A 119 -2.64 -25.01 -9.02
C ILE A 119 -2.46 -24.98 -7.51
N LYS A 120 -1.33 -24.44 -7.01
CA LYS A 120 -1.03 -24.34 -5.58
C LYS A 120 -2.07 -23.51 -4.83
N VAL A 121 -2.42 -22.33 -5.34
CA VAL A 121 -3.43 -21.48 -4.68
C VAL A 121 -4.83 -22.06 -4.80
N GLY A 122 -5.20 -22.63 -5.96
CA GLY A 122 -6.49 -23.29 -6.14
C GLY A 122 -6.67 -24.50 -5.20
N ALA A 123 -5.62 -25.30 -5.00
CA ALA A 123 -5.63 -26.39 -4.03
C ALA A 123 -5.79 -25.88 -2.60
N GLU A 124 -5.24 -24.71 -2.27
CA GLU A 124 -5.41 -24.10 -0.95
C GLU A 124 -6.84 -23.59 -0.73
N PHE A 125 -7.48 -23.01 -1.75
CA PHE A 125 -8.91 -22.66 -1.70
C PHE A 125 -9.78 -23.88 -1.44
N LEU A 126 -9.54 -24.99 -2.14
CA LEU A 126 -10.32 -26.22 -1.95
C LEU A 126 -10.15 -26.83 -0.55
N LYS A 127 -8.93 -26.80 0.02
CA LYS A 127 -8.67 -27.30 1.37
C LYS A 127 -9.42 -26.53 2.46
N ARG A 128 -9.61 -25.23 2.24
CA ARG A 128 -10.27 -24.31 3.18
C ARG A 128 -11.73 -24.05 2.82
N SER A 129 -12.23 -24.72 1.78
CA SER A 129 -13.61 -24.56 1.35
C SER A 129 -14.56 -25.19 2.36
N ARG A 130 -15.59 -24.43 2.75
CA ARG A 130 -16.69 -24.87 3.60
C ARG A 130 -18.01 -24.40 2.97
N PRO A 131 -19.12 -25.13 3.17
CA PRO A 131 -20.43 -24.70 2.66
C PRO A 131 -20.76 -23.27 3.08
N GLY A 132 -21.01 -22.39 2.11
CA GLY A 132 -21.34 -20.98 2.34
C GLY A 132 -20.15 -20.04 2.65
N ARG A 133 -18.91 -20.55 2.61
CA ARG A 133 -17.67 -19.76 2.80
C ARG A 133 -16.61 -20.07 1.75
N GLU A 134 -17.06 -20.50 0.59
CA GLU A 134 -16.20 -20.81 -0.55
C GLU A 134 -15.44 -19.55 -1.00
N PHE A 135 -14.34 -19.75 -1.73
CA PHE A 135 -13.62 -18.63 -2.32
C PHE A 135 -14.47 -18.03 -3.45
N VAL A 136 -14.66 -16.72 -3.42
CA VAL A 136 -15.41 -15.96 -4.42
C VAL A 136 -14.44 -15.49 -5.51
N TYR A 137 -14.64 -15.97 -6.74
CA TYR A 137 -13.78 -15.65 -7.88
C TYR A 137 -14.14 -14.31 -8.56
N SER A 138 -15.32 -13.76 -8.31
CA SER A 138 -15.78 -12.48 -8.85
C SER A 138 -14.72 -11.37 -8.72
N SER A 139 -14.34 -10.77 -9.85
CA SER A 139 -13.34 -9.69 -9.94
C SER A 139 -11.95 -10.01 -9.36
N ALA A 140 -11.66 -11.30 -9.10
CA ALA A 140 -10.36 -11.72 -8.59
C ALA A 140 -9.26 -11.42 -9.62
N SER A 141 -8.12 -10.93 -9.14
CA SER A 141 -6.99 -10.62 -10.01
C SER A 141 -6.08 -11.82 -10.18
N ILE A 142 -5.81 -12.17 -11.43
CA ILE A 142 -4.90 -13.27 -11.78
C ILE A 142 -3.48 -13.01 -11.25
N GLY A 143 -2.99 -11.78 -11.31
CA GLY A 143 -1.70 -11.41 -10.70
C GLY A 143 -1.66 -11.62 -9.17
N ASN A 144 -2.76 -11.33 -8.46
CA ASN A 144 -2.84 -11.58 -7.03
C ASN A 144 -2.83 -13.10 -6.73
N LEU A 145 -3.57 -13.88 -7.53
CA LEU A 145 -3.59 -15.35 -7.42
C LEU A 145 -2.22 -15.95 -7.71
N PHE A 146 -1.51 -15.43 -8.73
CA PHE A 146 -0.13 -15.83 -9.05
C PHE A 146 0.81 -15.57 -7.86
N LEU A 147 0.87 -14.33 -7.37
CA LEU A 147 1.75 -13.96 -6.26
C LEU A 147 1.43 -14.74 -4.98
N THR A 148 0.14 -14.98 -4.71
CA THR A 148 -0.28 -15.81 -3.58
C THR A 148 0.19 -17.25 -3.75
N GLY A 149 0.00 -17.84 -4.92
CA GLY A 149 0.47 -19.18 -5.24
C GLY A 149 1.99 -19.32 -5.13
N ALA A 150 2.74 -18.34 -5.65
CA ALA A 150 4.19 -18.27 -5.54
C ALA A 150 4.65 -18.14 -4.10
N ARG A 151 4.02 -17.27 -3.29
CA ARG A 151 4.29 -17.13 -1.85
C ARG A 151 4.03 -18.42 -1.10
N LEU A 152 2.90 -19.09 -1.35
CA LEU A 152 2.56 -20.37 -0.72
C LEU A 152 3.53 -21.49 -1.13
N PHE A 153 4.11 -21.40 -2.32
CA PHE A 153 5.10 -22.35 -2.81
C PHE A 153 6.48 -22.12 -2.17
N THR A 154 6.95 -20.86 -2.14
CA THR A 154 8.28 -20.51 -1.61
C THR A 154 8.32 -20.33 -0.09
N GLY A 155 7.16 -20.11 0.54
CA GLY A 155 7.06 -19.71 1.95
C GLY A 155 7.55 -18.28 2.21
N SER A 156 7.72 -17.45 1.18
CA SER A 156 8.28 -16.10 1.30
C SER A 156 7.66 -15.12 0.29
N LEU A 157 7.12 -14.00 0.79
CA LEU A 157 6.61 -12.93 -0.08
C LEU A 157 7.72 -12.32 -0.93
N GLU A 158 8.89 -12.01 -0.35
CA GLU A 158 10.00 -11.41 -1.11
C GLU A 158 10.45 -12.32 -2.25
N SER A 159 10.52 -13.62 -2.01
CA SER A 159 10.90 -14.59 -3.05
C SER A 159 9.82 -14.73 -4.13
N ALA A 160 8.55 -14.62 -3.76
CA ALA A 160 7.45 -14.63 -4.72
C ALA A 160 7.46 -13.40 -5.64
N VAL A 161 7.74 -12.22 -5.06
CA VAL A 161 7.90 -10.97 -5.83
C VAL A 161 9.09 -11.10 -6.77
N GLU A 162 10.27 -11.49 -6.27
CA GLU A 162 11.46 -11.69 -7.09
C GLU A 162 11.19 -12.65 -8.25
N MET A 163 10.52 -13.77 -7.97
CA MET A 163 10.17 -14.75 -8.99
C MET A 163 9.23 -14.17 -10.06
N MET A 164 8.23 -13.38 -9.67
CA MET A 164 7.37 -12.67 -10.62
C MET A 164 8.19 -11.78 -11.54
N LEU A 165 9.06 -10.93 -10.96
CA LEU A 165 9.90 -9.99 -11.71
C LEU A 165 10.79 -10.70 -12.74
N ARG A 166 11.44 -11.81 -12.34
CA ARG A 166 12.35 -12.55 -13.24
C ARG A 166 11.62 -13.33 -14.32
N ILE A 167 10.46 -13.91 -14.03
CA ILE A 167 9.64 -14.60 -15.04
C ILE A 167 9.16 -13.61 -16.11
N THR A 168 8.91 -12.36 -15.73
CA THR A 168 8.45 -11.30 -16.62
C THR A 168 9.57 -10.45 -17.21
N HIS A 169 10.84 -10.87 -17.09
CA HIS A 169 12.03 -10.18 -17.64
C HIS A 169 12.26 -8.76 -17.14
N VAL A 170 11.81 -8.42 -15.94
CA VAL A 170 12.16 -7.15 -15.32
C VAL A 170 13.67 -7.13 -15.03
N SER A 171 14.32 -5.98 -15.28
CA SER A 171 15.76 -5.79 -15.06
C SER A 171 16.19 -6.12 -13.63
N HIS A 172 17.40 -6.64 -13.45
CA HIS A 172 17.99 -6.89 -12.13
C HIS A 172 18.20 -5.62 -11.30
N ASP A 173 18.31 -4.49 -11.96
CA ASP A 173 18.52 -3.19 -11.31
C ASP A 173 17.22 -2.57 -10.79
N THR A 174 16.06 -3.14 -11.15
CA THR A 174 14.74 -2.72 -10.66
C THR A 174 14.22 -3.72 -9.63
N GLU A 175 13.95 -3.23 -8.43
CA GLU A 175 13.40 -4.01 -7.32
C GLU A 175 12.01 -3.52 -6.91
N VAL A 176 11.16 -4.46 -6.49
CA VAL A 176 9.89 -4.16 -5.78
C VAL A 176 9.98 -4.82 -4.42
N LEU A 177 10.00 -4.01 -3.38
CA LEU A 177 10.31 -4.43 -2.02
C LEU A 177 9.07 -4.24 -1.14
N PRO A 178 8.49 -5.33 -0.61
CA PRO A 178 7.51 -5.24 0.48
C PRO A 178 8.16 -4.55 1.68
N ALA A 179 7.49 -3.55 2.26
CA ALA A 179 8.00 -2.79 3.40
C ALA A 179 8.27 -3.70 4.62
N LEU A 180 7.47 -4.76 4.77
CA LEU A 180 7.60 -5.78 5.80
C LEU A 180 7.87 -7.16 5.20
N ASN A 181 8.83 -7.89 5.78
CA ASN A 181 9.03 -9.30 5.48
C ASN A 181 8.15 -10.14 6.42
N THR A 182 6.97 -10.53 5.93
CA THR A 182 5.98 -11.28 6.72
C THR A 182 5.13 -12.17 5.82
N ASN A 183 4.70 -13.30 6.37
CA ASN A 183 3.66 -14.15 5.78
C ASN A 183 2.30 -13.95 6.45
N PHE A 184 2.20 -13.03 7.40
CA PHE A 184 1.01 -12.70 8.16
C PHE A 184 0.52 -11.29 7.83
N MET A 185 -0.79 -11.12 8.00
CA MET A 185 -1.47 -9.83 7.86
C MET A 185 -1.01 -8.86 8.93
N HIS A 186 -0.75 -7.62 8.53
CA HIS A 186 -0.50 -6.51 9.44
C HIS A 186 -1.54 -5.44 9.13
N HIS A 187 -2.20 -4.95 10.18
CA HIS A 187 -3.22 -3.92 10.03
C HIS A 187 -2.69 -2.59 10.53
N ILE A 188 -3.29 -1.52 10.03
CA ILE A 188 -3.07 -0.17 10.53
C ILE A 188 -4.35 0.36 11.16
N ALA A 189 -4.20 1.27 12.11
CA ALA A 189 -5.27 2.07 12.66
C ALA A 189 -4.91 3.56 12.59
N ALA A 190 -5.93 4.41 12.53
CA ALA A 190 -5.78 5.86 12.58
C ALA A 190 -6.44 6.40 13.85
N LEU A 191 -5.71 7.21 14.61
CA LEU A 191 -6.25 8.04 15.68
C LEU A 191 -6.53 9.43 15.12
N LEU A 192 -7.75 9.93 15.31
CA LEU A 192 -8.16 11.27 14.89
C LEU A 192 -7.95 12.29 16.02
N HIS A 193 -7.95 13.60 15.70
CA HIS A 193 -7.80 14.67 16.70
C HIS A 193 -8.93 14.71 17.74
N ASN A 194 -10.13 14.27 17.38
CA ASN A 194 -11.27 14.16 18.31
C ASN A 194 -11.17 12.94 19.26
N GLY A 195 -10.15 12.09 19.12
CA GLY A 195 -9.95 10.89 19.94
C GLY A 195 -10.56 9.60 19.38
N THR A 196 -11.31 9.67 18.27
CA THR A 196 -11.85 8.49 17.59
C THR A 196 -10.72 7.67 16.96
N VAL A 197 -10.82 6.35 17.06
CA VAL A 197 -9.89 5.40 16.43
C VAL A 197 -10.62 4.63 15.33
N ILE A 198 -10.03 4.60 14.14
CA ILE A 198 -10.53 3.84 12.99
C ILE A 198 -9.57 2.67 12.75
N PHE A 199 -10.11 1.46 12.71
CA PHE A 199 -9.34 0.23 12.51
C PHE A 199 -9.43 -0.26 11.07
N GLY A 200 -8.29 -0.57 10.45
CA GLY A 200 -8.20 -1.13 9.10
C GLY A 200 -8.00 -0.07 8.00
N GLN A 201 -7.18 -0.41 7.01
CA GLN A 201 -6.79 0.51 5.94
C GLN A 201 -7.97 0.95 5.08
N SER A 202 -8.83 0.01 4.64
CA SER A 202 -10.01 0.35 3.86
C SER A 202 -10.97 1.24 4.62
N GLN A 203 -11.19 1.06 5.93
CA GLN A 203 -12.09 1.93 6.70
C GLN A 203 -11.58 3.37 6.83
N ILE A 204 -10.25 3.55 6.83
CA ILE A 204 -9.63 4.88 6.85
C ILE A 204 -9.85 5.60 5.50
N SER A 205 -9.64 4.88 4.40
CA SER A 205 -9.54 5.48 3.05
C SER A 205 -10.82 5.41 2.22
N HIS A 206 -11.56 4.31 2.31
CA HIS A 206 -12.78 4.01 1.54
C HIS A 206 -13.69 3.04 2.34
N PRO A 207 -14.45 3.53 3.34
CA PRO A 207 -15.32 2.67 4.12
C PRO A 207 -16.42 2.06 3.25
N GLU A 208 -16.98 0.95 3.71
CA GLU A 208 -18.17 0.35 3.10
C GLU A 208 -19.35 1.34 3.18
N GLU A 209 -20.17 1.39 2.13
CA GLU A 209 -21.44 2.11 2.23
C GLU A 209 -22.30 1.43 3.31
N PRO A 210 -22.91 2.19 4.23
CA PRO A 210 -23.77 1.60 5.24
C PRO A 210 -24.91 0.87 4.55
N SER A 211 -24.94 -0.46 4.68
CA SER A 211 -26.08 -1.24 4.23
C SER A 211 -27.31 -0.80 5.03
N ILE A 212 -28.45 -0.67 4.35
CA ILE A 212 -29.72 -0.20 4.92
C ILE A 212 -30.15 -1.03 6.14
N ASP A 213 -29.69 -2.28 6.27
CA ASP A 213 -29.95 -3.15 7.41
C ASP A 213 -29.28 -2.69 8.73
N SER A 214 -28.28 -1.80 8.67
CA SER A 214 -27.59 -1.27 9.85
C SER A 214 -28.37 -0.19 10.60
N LEU A 215 -29.46 0.32 10.02
CA LEU A 215 -30.27 1.44 10.57
C LEU A 215 -31.49 0.99 11.39
N SER A 216 -31.60 -0.30 11.74
CA SER A 216 -32.72 -0.81 12.55
C SER A 216 -32.26 -1.49 13.84
N VAL A 217 -31.58 -0.74 14.69
CA VAL A 217 -31.59 -1.02 16.13
C VAL A 217 -32.06 0.25 16.81
N GLU A 218 -33.38 0.45 16.85
CA GLU A 218 -33.98 1.42 17.76
C GLU A 218 -33.56 1.05 19.18
N ALA A 219 -32.93 2.00 19.86
CA ALA A 219 -32.54 1.88 21.25
C ALA A 219 -33.80 1.76 22.12
N ASP A 220 -34.01 0.58 22.72
CA ASP A 220 -35.05 0.34 23.71
C ASP A 220 -34.81 1.24 24.93
N PRO A 221 -35.69 2.21 25.24
CA PRO A 221 -35.41 3.23 26.23
C PRO A 221 -35.92 2.81 27.62
N GLU A 222 -35.46 1.69 28.17
CA GLU A 222 -35.73 1.34 29.57
C GLU A 222 -34.59 0.49 30.18
N MET A 223 -33.48 1.11 30.58
CA MET A 223 -32.63 0.55 31.65
C MET A 223 -31.96 1.66 32.47
N VAL A 224 -32.56 1.92 33.64
CA VAL A 224 -31.97 2.69 34.74
C VAL A 224 -30.87 1.86 35.42
N PRO A 225 -29.71 2.44 35.80
CA PRO A 225 -28.61 1.68 36.39
C PRO A 225 -28.88 1.42 37.87
N THR A 226 -28.97 0.15 38.26
CA THR A 226 -28.90 -0.24 39.68
C THR A 226 -27.63 -1.05 39.94
N THR A 227 -26.92 -0.64 40.98
CA THR A 227 -25.65 -1.17 41.48
C THR A 227 -25.81 -2.55 42.13
N ALA A 228 -24.94 -3.53 41.78
CA ALA A 228 -24.39 -4.66 42.59
C ALA A 228 -23.89 -5.82 41.66
N PRO A 229 -23.11 -6.83 42.10
CA PRO A 229 -21.75 -7.06 41.58
C PRO A 229 -21.56 -8.37 40.78
N LEU A 230 -20.48 -8.41 39.99
CA LEU A 230 -19.73 -9.59 39.53
C LEU A 230 -20.55 -10.87 39.27
N GLY A 231 -21.29 -10.90 38.16
CA GLY A 231 -21.78 -12.12 37.55
C GLY A 231 -21.09 -12.32 36.21
N TYR A 232 -20.36 -13.43 36.05
CA TYR A 232 -19.86 -13.91 34.75
C TYR A 232 -21.05 -14.02 33.78
N GLY A 233 -21.25 -13.00 32.95
CA GLY A 233 -22.22 -13.02 31.87
C GLY A 233 -21.80 -14.08 30.86
N LYS A 234 -22.73 -15.00 30.54
CA LYS A 234 -22.58 -16.03 29.51
C LYS A 234 -21.89 -15.46 28.28
N PRO A 235 -20.85 -16.12 27.74
CA PRO A 235 -20.29 -15.69 26.46
C PRO A 235 -21.43 -15.69 25.44
N ARG A 236 -21.58 -14.58 24.69
CA ARG A 236 -22.25 -14.61 23.39
C ARG A 236 -21.76 -15.87 22.70
N SER A 237 -22.67 -16.74 22.28
CA SER A 237 -22.36 -18.03 21.66
C SER A 237 -21.16 -17.86 20.74
N CYS A 238 -20.01 -18.42 21.13
CA CYS A 238 -18.89 -18.58 20.22
C CYS A 238 -19.44 -19.41 19.06
N SER A 239 -19.74 -18.78 17.93
CA SER A 239 -19.77 -19.51 16.68
C SER A 239 -18.40 -20.19 16.59
N ILE A 240 -18.41 -21.51 16.64
CA ILE A 240 -17.21 -22.35 16.57
C ILE A 240 -16.49 -22.17 15.22
N ASP A 241 -17.12 -21.47 14.27
CA ASP A 241 -16.63 -21.21 12.93
C ASP A 241 -16.20 -19.74 12.76
N GLY A 242 -15.02 -19.39 13.27
CA GLY A 242 -14.30 -18.18 12.81
C GLY A 242 -13.96 -18.28 11.32
N GLU A 243 -13.71 -17.16 10.64
CA GLU A 243 -13.12 -17.19 9.30
C GLU A 243 -11.73 -17.84 9.34
N ASP A 244 -11.43 -18.76 8.41
CA ASP A 244 -10.30 -19.70 8.52
C ASP A 244 -8.91 -19.03 8.58
N ALA A 245 -8.80 -17.77 8.13
CA ALA A 245 -7.56 -17.01 8.17
C ALA A 245 -7.41 -16.06 9.37
N HIS A 246 -8.50 -15.75 10.07
CA HIS A 246 -8.46 -14.85 11.23
C HIS A 246 -8.18 -15.61 12.52
N MET A 247 -7.33 -15.03 13.35
CA MET A 247 -7.08 -15.58 14.68
C MET A 247 -8.35 -15.46 15.53
N PRO A 248 -8.61 -16.41 16.45
CA PRO A 248 -9.68 -16.23 17.44
C PRO A 248 -9.52 -14.88 18.15
N PHE A 249 -10.63 -14.17 18.40
CA PHE A 249 -10.65 -12.84 19.02
C PHE A 249 -10.05 -11.70 18.19
N THR A 250 -9.96 -11.85 16.85
CA THR A 250 -9.65 -10.73 15.96
C THR A 250 -10.67 -9.59 16.15
N HIS A 251 -10.19 -8.34 16.08
CA HIS A 251 -11.02 -7.15 16.26
C HIS A 251 -12.16 -7.12 15.22
N PRO A 252 -13.42 -6.85 15.62
CA PRO A 252 -14.59 -6.95 14.74
C PRO A 252 -14.46 -6.12 13.45
N ASP A 253 -14.00 -4.87 13.55
CA ASP A 253 -13.84 -3.97 12.39
C ASP A 253 -12.83 -4.48 11.36
N LEU A 254 -11.91 -5.37 11.75
CA LEU A 254 -10.95 -6.00 10.84
C LEU A 254 -11.53 -7.21 10.09
N THR A 255 -12.71 -7.68 10.48
CA THR A 255 -13.40 -8.84 9.89
C THR A 255 -14.52 -8.44 8.92
N ASN A 256 -14.73 -7.14 8.68
CA ASN A 256 -15.73 -6.65 7.72
C ASN A 256 -15.33 -7.00 6.28
N SER A 257 -16.30 -7.47 5.49
CA SER A 257 -16.10 -7.96 4.13
C SER A 257 -15.89 -6.83 3.12
N GLN A 258 -14.64 -6.56 2.78
CA GLN A 258 -14.23 -5.48 1.86
C GLN A 258 -14.16 -5.93 0.39
N LEU A 259 -15.06 -6.84 -0.03
CA LEU A 259 -15.12 -7.34 -1.41
C LEU A 259 -15.58 -6.25 -2.39
N ASN A 260 -16.65 -5.55 -2.04
CA ASN A 260 -17.22 -4.46 -2.82
C ASN A 260 -16.82 -3.13 -2.17
N PHE A 261 -15.90 -2.40 -2.80
CA PHE A 261 -15.53 -1.07 -2.35
C PHE A 261 -15.53 -0.09 -3.52
N SER A 262 -15.84 1.17 -3.23
CA SER A 262 -15.76 2.25 -4.21
C SER A 262 -14.78 3.32 -3.75
N LYS A 263 -13.83 3.68 -4.62
CA LYS A 263 -12.95 4.83 -4.41
C LYS A 263 -13.64 6.17 -4.70
N SER A 264 -14.88 6.15 -5.21
CA SER A 264 -15.66 7.37 -5.46
C SER A 264 -16.35 7.92 -4.21
N TYR A 265 -16.47 7.13 -3.15
CA TYR A 265 -17.07 7.57 -1.90
C TYR A 265 -16.07 8.41 -1.09
N GLN A 266 -16.09 9.72 -1.32
CA GLN A 266 -15.14 10.69 -0.74
C GLN A 266 -15.75 11.54 0.37
N VAL A 267 -16.52 10.94 1.28
CA VAL A 267 -16.94 11.69 2.48
C VAL A 267 -15.70 11.91 3.36
N PRO A 268 -15.32 13.17 3.66
CA PRO A 268 -14.18 13.47 4.52
C PRO A 268 -14.35 12.85 5.91
N LEU A 269 -13.23 12.58 6.58
CA LEU A 269 -13.26 12.15 7.97
C LEU A 269 -13.86 13.24 8.87
N GLU A 270 -14.54 12.82 9.94
CA GLU A 270 -15.16 13.73 10.92
C GLU A 270 -14.14 14.67 11.60
N SER A 271 -12.89 14.23 11.67
CA SER A 271 -11.77 14.96 12.25
C SER A 271 -10.47 14.56 11.55
N PRO A 272 -9.48 15.47 11.42
CA PRO A 272 -8.20 15.15 10.82
C PRO A 272 -7.48 14.00 11.54
N ILE A 273 -6.72 13.21 10.78
CA ILE A 273 -5.88 12.14 11.33
C ILE A 273 -4.76 12.78 12.15
N ARG A 274 -4.67 12.39 13.43
CA ARG A 274 -3.56 12.75 14.32
C ARG A 274 -2.34 11.90 14.04
N ARG A 275 -2.52 10.58 13.92
CA ARG A 275 -1.47 9.61 13.63
C ARG A 275 -2.04 8.29 13.10
N VAL A 276 -1.20 7.57 12.36
CA VAL A 276 -1.41 6.16 11.98
C VAL A 276 -0.41 5.28 12.71
N PHE A 277 -0.79 4.04 13.03
CA PHE A 277 0.08 3.06 13.67
C PHE A 277 -0.30 1.63 13.28
N TYR A 278 0.65 0.72 13.39
CA TYR A 278 0.38 -0.71 13.18
C TYR A 278 -0.28 -1.31 14.41
N ILE A 279 -1.18 -2.24 14.16
CA ILE A 279 -1.84 -3.04 15.19
C ILE A 279 -1.69 -4.53 14.88
N ASN A 280 -1.72 -5.35 15.92
CA ASN A 280 -1.95 -6.78 15.78
C ASN A 280 -3.44 -7.06 15.52
N PRO A 281 -3.83 -8.32 15.22
CA PRO A 281 -5.23 -8.68 15.02
C PRO A 281 -6.16 -8.37 16.22
N PHE A 282 -5.63 -8.17 17.42
CA PHE A 282 -6.38 -7.84 18.63
C PHE A 282 -6.59 -6.34 18.83
N GLY A 283 -6.17 -5.49 17.89
CA GLY A 283 -6.29 -4.03 17.99
C GLY A 283 -5.22 -3.37 18.86
N LEU A 284 -4.20 -4.11 19.30
CA LEU A 284 -3.11 -3.56 20.11
C LEU A 284 -2.00 -3.04 19.21
N GLU A 285 -1.49 -1.86 19.55
CA GLU A 285 -0.38 -1.21 18.84
C GLU A 285 0.89 -2.07 18.85
N ILE A 286 1.53 -2.16 17.69
CA ILE A 286 2.78 -2.90 17.48
C ILE A 286 3.78 -2.06 16.67
N HIS A 287 5.04 -2.49 16.77
CA HIS A 287 6.19 -1.77 16.24
C HIS A 287 7.02 -2.65 15.30
N PRO A 288 6.49 -2.98 14.12
CA PRO A 288 7.17 -3.89 13.22
C PRO A 288 8.44 -3.25 12.64
N LYS A 289 9.41 -4.10 12.30
CA LYS A 289 10.69 -3.69 11.71
C LYS A 289 10.63 -3.84 10.21
N ALA A 290 11.10 -2.83 9.47
CA ALA A 290 11.17 -2.91 8.01
C ALA A 290 12.10 -4.03 7.57
N SER A 291 11.88 -4.55 6.36
CA SER A 291 12.77 -5.56 5.80
C SER A 291 14.21 -5.03 5.68
N THR A 292 15.19 -5.92 5.79
CA THR A 292 16.60 -5.55 5.67
C THR A 292 16.94 -5.07 4.27
N ARG A 293 16.26 -5.61 3.24
CA ARG A 293 16.39 -5.14 1.84
C ARG A 293 15.93 -3.69 1.69
N VAL A 294 14.81 -3.32 2.32
CA VAL A 294 14.28 -1.94 2.32
C VAL A 294 15.25 -0.98 3.02
N GLN A 295 15.74 -1.35 4.21
CA GLN A 295 16.71 -0.53 4.94
C GLN A 295 18.00 -0.32 4.14
N ARG A 296 18.49 -1.38 3.47
CA ARG A 296 19.65 -1.29 2.58
C ARG A 296 19.38 -0.37 1.38
N ALA A 297 18.29 -0.59 0.66
CA ALA A 297 17.93 0.21 -0.52
C ALA A 297 17.82 1.71 -0.18
N LEU A 298 17.20 2.05 0.94
CA LEU A 298 17.11 3.42 1.44
C LEU A 298 18.48 3.98 1.88
N ALA A 299 19.30 3.19 2.57
CA ALA A 299 20.63 3.60 3.03
C ALA A 299 21.62 3.78 1.88
N GLU A 300 21.45 3.08 0.76
CA GLU A 300 22.33 3.15 -0.41
C GLU A 300 21.82 4.12 -1.49
N SER A 301 20.53 4.50 -1.49
CA SER A 301 19.96 5.35 -2.53
C SER A 301 20.48 6.79 -2.50
N ASN A 302 20.87 7.34 -3.65
CA ASN A 302 21.23 8.76 -3.78
C ASN A 302 20.02 9.68 -3.61
N CYS A 303 18.86 9.23 -4.09
CA CYS A 303 17.61 9.97 -4.03
C CYS A 303 16.50 9.10 -3.43
N VAL A 304 15.73 9.68 -2.50
CA VAL A 304 14.50 9.10 -1.94
C VAL A 304 13.32 9.92 -2.43
N ILE A 305 12.38 9.28 -3.11
CA ILE A 305 11.14 9.90 -3.60
C ILE A 305 9.97 9.38 -2.77
N TYR A 306 9.31 10.26 -2.04
CA TYR A 306 7.98 10.02 -1.49
C TYR A 306 6.97 10.32 -2.60
N SER A 307 6.48 9.28 -3.25
CA SER A 307 5.67 9.42 -4.47
C SER A 307 4.24 9.87 -4.16
N ILE A 308 3.49 10.24 -5.20
CA ILE A 308 2.05 10.50 -5.11
C ILE A 308 1.29 9.25 -4.65
N GLY A 309 0.20 9.47 -3.93
CA GLY A 309 -0.62 8.43 -3.30
C GLY A 309 -1.16 8.88 -1.95
N SER A 310 -2.09 8.11 -1.38
CA SER A 310 -2.70 8.46 -0.09
C SER A 310 -1.64 8.55 1.02
N LEU A 311 -1.59 9.71 1.68
CA LEU A 311 -0.55 10.01 2.65
C LEU A 311 -0.56 8.98 3.79
N TYR A 312 -1.69 8.84 4.47
CA TYR A 312 -1.80 8.07 5.71
C TYR A 312 -1.97 6.57 5.50
N THR A 313 -2.49 6.14 4.36
CA THR A 313 -2.69 4.72 4.07
C THR A 313 -1.68 4.09 3.12
N SER A 314 -0.82 4.88 2.45
CA SER A 314 0.24 4.36 1.57
C SER A 314 1.65 4.74 2.01
N LEU A 315 1.93 6.04 2.23
CA LEU A 315 3.29 6.51 2.52
C LEU A 315 3.65 6.33 3.99
N ILE A 316 2.84 6.89 4.90
CA ILE A 316 3.08 6.85 6.34
C ILE A 316 3.26 5.40 6.85
N PRO A 317 2.49 4.38 6.43
CA PRO A 317 2.69 3.00 6.88
C PRO A 317 4.09 2.42 6.57
N VAL A 318 4.78 2.90 5.53
CA VAL A 318 6.17 2.53 5.28
C VAL A 318 7.10 3.27 6.24
N LEU A 319 6.88 4.56 6.45
CA LEU A 319 7.73 5.44 7.27
C LEU A 319 7.72 5.08 8.75
N LEU A 320 6.61 4.56 9.27
CA LEU A 320 6.47 4.15 10.68
C LEU A 320 7.35 2.95 11.06
N LEU A 321 7.82 2.18 10.08
CA LEU A 321 8.55 0.94 10.34
C LEU A 321 9.93 1.20 10.92
N ARG A 322 10.30 0.40 11.93
CA ARG A 322 11.62 0.54 12.57
C ARG A 322 12.76 0.39 11.56
N GLY A 323 13.70 1.34 11.63
CA GLY A 323 14.89 1.39 10.79
C GLY A 323 14.71 2.20 9.50
N VAL A 324 13.48 2.52 9.08
CA VAL A 324 13.26 3.30 7.84
C VAL A 324 13.77 4.73 7.99
N ALA A 325 13.43 5.40 9.08
CA ALA A 325 13.90 6.77 9.34
C ALA A 325 15.43 6.85 9.44
N ASP A 326 16.06 5.87 10.10
CA ASP A 326 17.52 5.81 10.20
C ASP A 326 18.18 5.60 8.83
N SER A 327 17.61 4.74 7.97
CA SER A 327 18.09 4.52 6.62
C SER A 327 17.94 5.73 5.70
N ILE A 328 16.85 6.50 5.84
CA ILE A 328 16.63 7.75 5.09
C ILE A 328 17.64 8.83 5.52
N GLU A 329 17.94 8.90 6.81
CA GLU A 329 18.86 9.89 7.37
C GLU A 329 20.34 9.59 7.04
N THR A 330 20.67 8.31 6.87
CA THR A 330 22.04 7.83 6.66
C THR A 330 22.73 8.61 5.53
N LYS A 331 23.97 9.05 5.77
CA LYS A 331 24.79 9.68 4.73
C LYS A 331 25.30 8.63 3.75
N LEU A 332 25.51 9.05 2.50
CA LEU A 332 26.15 8.20 1.51
C LEU A 332 27.61 7.92 1.88
N GLU A 333 28.19 6.85 1.34
CA GLU A 333 29.59 6.46 1.62
C GLU A 333 30.60 7.56 1.28
N ASN A 334 30.28 8.42 0.30
CA ASN A 334 31.09 9.57 -0.09
C ASN A 334 30.86 10.82 0.80
N GLY A 335 30.08 10.71 1.86
CA GLY A 335 29.77 11.80 2.80
C GLY A 335 28.67 12.76 2.35
N LEU A 336 28.15 12.62 1.12
CA LEU A 336 27.08 13.46 0.60
C LEU A 336 25.73 13.14 1.25
N THR A 337 24.89 14.17 1.37
CA THR A 337 23.50 14.04 1.80
C THR A 337 22.63 13.59 0.65
N LYS A 338 21.67 12.70 0.95
CA LYS A 338 20.70 12.21 -0.04
C LYS A 338 19.71 13.32 -0.40
N THR A 339 19.30 13.37 -1.66
CA THR A 339 18.15 14.18 -2.08
C THR A 339 16.87 13.45 -1.65
N LYS A 340 15.94 14.15 -0.98
CA LYS A 340 14.70 13.56 -0.45
C LYS A 340 13.54 14.41 -0.93
N VAL A 341 12.80 13.92 -1.92
CA VAL A 341 11.76 14.67 -2.62
C VAL A 341 10.39 14.10 -2.30
N MET A 342 9.47 14.93 -1.83
CA MET A 342 8.07 14.57 -1.69
C MET A 342 7.25 15.17 -2.82
N LEU A 343 6.44 14.33 -3.45
CA LEU A 343 5.48 14.72 -4.47
C LEU A 343 4.10 14.81 -3.80
N LEU A 344 3.46 15.98 -3.86
CA LEU A 344 2.13 16.18 -3.29
C LEU A 344 1.02 15.71 -4.25
N ASN A 345 -0.12 15.34 -3.70
CA ASN A 345 -1.28 15.01 -4.54
C ASN A 345 -1.96 16.30 -4.98
N GLY A 346 -2.33 16.40 -6.26
CA GLY A 346 -3.08 17.56 -6.79
C GLY A 346 -4.58 17.52 -6.55
N SER A 347 -5.10 16.45 -5.96
CA SER A 347 -6.49 16.35 -5.52
C SER A 347 -6.54 15.96 -4.04
N PRO A 348 -7.40 16.62 -3.24
CA PRO A 348 -7.62 16.20 -1.86
C PRO A 348 -8.31 14.83 -1.85
N ASP A 349 -7.97 14.01 -0.88
CA ASP A 349 -8.71 12.77 -0.58
C ASP A 349 -9.39 12.88 0.80
N ARG A 350 -10.10 11.82 1.18
CA ARG A 350 -10.78 11.72 2.47
C ARG A 350 -9.82 11.90 3.66
N GLU A 351 -8.55 11.50 3.51
CA GLU A 351 -7.55 11.47 4.57
C GLU A 351 -6.94 12.84 4.80
N THR A 352 -6.73 13.61 3.74
CA THR A 352 -6.00 14.90 3.75
C THR A 352 -6.86 16.12 3.46
N ASN A 353 -8.18 15.99 3.52
CA ASN A 353 -9.09 17.10 3.26
C ASN A 353 -8.79 18.32 4.17
N GLY A 354 -8.43 19.44 3.54
CA GLY A 354 -8.08 20.68 4.23
C GLY A 354 -6.63 20.78 4.71
N MET A 355 -5.78 19.78 4.48
CA MET A 355 -4.36 19.83 4.84
C MET A 355 -3.55 20.69 3.86
N SER A 356 -2.68 21.52 4.42
CA SER A 356 -1.64 22.28 3.72
C SER A 356 -0.41 21.43 3.38
N ALA A 357 0.44 21.93 2.48
CA ALA A 357 1.71 21.28 2.16
C ALA A 357 2.62 21.11 3.39
N VAL A 358 2.60 22.07 4.33
CA VAL A 358 3.37 22.00 5.58
C VAL A 358 2.90 20.84 6.43
N GLU A 359 1.59 20.65 6.59
CA GLU A 359 1.04 19.53 7.37
C GLU A 359 1.35 18.17 6.73
N HIS A 360 1.46 18.09 5.41
CA HIS A 360 1.91 16.87 4.72
C HIS A 360 3.37 16.54 5.07
N VAL A 361 4.25 17.54 5.05
CA VAL A 361 5.66 17.37 5.44
C VAL A 361 5.78 17.03 6.93
N GLU A 362 5.04 17.74 7.79
CA GLU A 362 5.03 17.50 9.23
C GLU A 362 4.57 16.06 9.54
N ALA A 363 3.58 15.53 8.82
CA ALA A 363 3.15 14.14 8.96
C ALA A 363 4.26 13.13 8.62
N VAL A 364 5.06 13.40 7.57
CA VAL A 364 6.24 12.59 7.23
C VAL A 364 7.30 12.66 8.34
N VAL A 365 7.60 13.85 8.84
CA VAL A 365 8.57 14.06 9.94
C VAL A 365 8.10 13.34 11.21
N LYS A 366 6.82 13.49 11.59
CA LYS A 366 6.19 12.78 12.72
C LYS A 366 6.32 11.27 12.58
N ALA A 367 6.05 10.71 11.40
CA ALA A 367 6.17 9.28 11.16
C ALA A 367 7.62 8.78 11.26
N CYS A 368 8.58 9.55 10.74
CA CYS A 368 10.00 9.24 10.87
C CYS A 368 10.49 9.31 12.33
N LEU A 369 10.08 10.34 13.08
CA LEU A 369 10.38 10.44 14.52
C LEU A 369 9.75 9.29 15.30
N TYR A 370 8.51 8.93 14.97
CA TYR A 370 7.84 7.76 15.55
C TYR A 370 8.61 6.46 15.27
N SER A 371 9.11 6.26 14.04
CA SER A 371 9.96 5.13 13.67
C SER A 371 11.28 5.05 14.46
N LYS A 372 11.78 6.17 14.98
CA LYS A 372 12.96 6.19 15.87
C LYS A 372 12.58 5.98 17.33
N LEU A 373 11.56 6.70 17.81
CA LEU A 373 11.20 6.78 19.23
C LEU A 373 10.31 5.64 19.72
N GLN A 374 9.57 4.99 18.82
CA GLN A 374 8.56 3.96 19.15
C GLN A 374 7.46 4.48 20.09
N ARG A 375 7.18 5.78 20.02
CA ARG A 375 6.10 6.45 20.72
C ARG A 375 5.73 7.71 19.98
N GLU A 376 4.60 8.29 20.36
CA GLU A 376 4.21 9.61 19.86
C GLU A 376 5.26 10.67 20.24
N CYS A 377 5.58 11.52 19.27
CA CYS A 377 6.47 12.65 19.44
C CYS A 377 5.71 13.84 20.04
N THR A 378 6.36 14.56 20.94
CA THR A 378 5.85 15.81 21.50
C THR A 378 6.01 16.95 20.50
N ALA A 379 5.22 18.02 20.64
CA ALA A 379 5.36 19.22 19.80
C ALA A 379 6.78 19.82 19.85
N GLN A 380 7.42 19.77 21.03
CA GLN A 380 8.79 20.24 21.21
C GLN A 380 9.79 19.40 20.40
N GLU A 381 9.66 18.07 20.42
CA GLU A 381 10.54 17.17 19.64
C GLU A 381 10.40 17.37 18.13
N ILE A 382 9.22 17.74 17.64
CA ILE A 382 8.99 18.06 16.22
C ILE A 382 9.63 19.40 15.87
N SER A 383 9.45 20.41 16.74
CA SER A 383 10.00 21.76 16.54
C SER A 383 11.52 21.79 16.61
N ASP A 384 12.13 20.98 17.48
CA ASP A 384 13.59 20.90 17.63
C ASP A 384 14.24 19.98 16.58
N CYS A 385 13.44 19.24 15.83
CA CYS A 385 13.95 18.36 14.79
C CYS A 385 14.36 19.19 13.56
N ASP A 386 15.53 18.88 13.02
CA ASP A 386 15.89 19.29 11.66
C ASP A 386 15.11 18.43 10.64
N TRP A 387 14.18 19.06 9.91
CA TRP A 387 13.30 18.38 8.96
C TRP A 387 14.08 17.88 7.72
N THR A 388 15.21 18.51 7.38
CA THR A 388 16.06 18.15 6.23
C THR A 388 16.68 16.75 6.36
N ARG A 389 16.71 16.21 7.58
CA ARG A 389 17.06 14.81 7.87
C ARG A 389 16.13 13.84 7.13
N PHE A 390 14.87 14.19 6.94
CA PHE A 390 13.87 13.32 6.30
C PHE A 390 13.40 13.85 4.94
N LEU A 391 13.37 15.16 4.73
CA LEU A 391 12.80 15.74 3.51
C LEU A 391 13.54 17.03 3.14
N THR A 392 14.03 17.14 1.90
CA THR A 392 14.77 18.33 1.45
C THR A 392 14.01 19.15 0.41
N HIS A 393 13.15 18.51 -0.39
CA HIS A 393 12.39 19.18 -1.43
C HIS A 393 10.93 18.73 -1.42
N VAL A 394 10.03 19.68 -1.67
CA VAL A 394 8.62 19.43 -1.93
C VAL A 394 8.31 19.86 -3.35
N MET A 395 7.77 18.95 -4.16
CA MET A 395 7.20 19.27 -5.46
C MET A 395 5.69 19.31 -5.31
N SER A 396 5.10 20.49 -5.50
CA SER A 396 3.66 20.70 -5.31
C SER A 396 3.02 21.17 -6.61
N PRO A 397 1.78 20.79 -6.90
CA PRO A 397 0.97 21.50 -7.87
C PRO A 397 0.74 22.95 -7.45
N TYR A 398 0.36 23.79 -8.41
CA TYR A 398 0.07 25.21 -8.13
C TYR A 398 -1.20 25.43 -7.32
N VAL A 399 -2.19 24.54 -7.43
CA VAL A 399 -3.55 24.80 -6.94
C VAL A 399 -3.77 24.22 -5.54
N LEU A 400 -3.57 22.90 -5.39
CA LEU A 400 -3.76 22.19 -4.12
C LEU A 400 -2.64 21.17 -3.90
N PRO A 401 -2.28 20.88 -2.63
CA PRO A 401 -2.73 21.55 -1.40
C PRO A 401 -2.19 22.98 -1.27
N PRO A 402 -2.77 23.84 -0.40
CA PRO A 402 -2.24 25.18 -0.20
C PRO A 402 -0.81 25.13 0.34
N VAL A 403 0.07 25.89 -0.31
CA VAL A 403 1.50 25.92 0.00
C VAL A 403 1.88 27.23 0.67
N CYS A 404 2.31 27.16 1.94
CA CYS A 404 2.94 28.28 2.62
C CYS A 404 4.45 28.22 2.37
N LEU A 405 4.94 28.92 1.33
CA LEU A 405 6.36 28.90 0.95
C LEU A 405 7.27 29.30 2.11
N LYS A 406 6.91 30.37 2.81
CA LYS A 406 7.71 30.93 3.91
C LYS A 406 7.92 29.91 5.04
N GLU A 407 6.88 29.16 5.41
CA GLU A 407 6.96 28.20 6.51
C GLU A 407 7.82 26.98 6.15
N LEU A 408 7.79 26.54 4.90
CA LEU A 408 8.70 25.48 4.41
C LEU A 408 10.14 25.99 4.28
N GLU A 409 10.32 27.22 3.82
CA GLU A 409 11.64 27.89 3.74
C GLU A 409 12.26 28.11 5.13
N ASP A 410 11.44 28.44 6.15
CA ASP A 410 11.88 28.57 7.55
C ASP A 410 12.40 27.23 8.12
N HIS A 411 12.03 26.09 7.50
CA HIS A 411 12.53 24.75 7.80
C HIS A 411 13.60 24.24 6.83
N ASP A 412 14.19 25.13 6.02
CA ASP A 412 15.20 24.81 4.98
C ASP A 412 14.70 23.80 3.92
N ILE A 413 13.38 23.78 3.66
CA ILE A 413 12.77 22.92 2.65
C ILE A 413 12.51 23.69 1.37
N ASN A 414 13.13 23.23 0.29
CA ASN A 414 12.96 23.84 -1.03
C ASN A 414 11.62 23.42 -1.65
N VAL A 415 10.84 24.39 -2.12
CA VAL A 415 9.57 24.11 -2.79
C VAL A 415 9.67 24.39 -4.28
N ILE A 416 9.26 23.41 -5.08
CA ILE A 416 9.20 23.50 -6.53
C ILE A 416 7.74 23.36 -6.94
N GLN A 417 7.14 24.44 -7.46
CA GLN A 417 5.78 24.39 -7.98
C GLN A 417 5.77 23.89 -9.43
N MET A 418 4.85 22.99 -9.74
CA MET A 418 4.79 22.26 -11.00
C MET A 418 3.42 22.42 -11.68
N GLU A 419 3.43 22.47 -13.02
CA GLU A 419 2.20 22.44 -13.81
C GLU A 419 1.59 21.04 -13.87
N GLU A 420 0.26 21.00 -13.83
CA GLU A 420 -0.55 19.80 -14.11
C GLU A 420 -1.18 19.98 -15.50
N ARG A 421 -0.96 19.02 -16.40
CA ARG A 421 -1.41 19.13 -17.80
C ARG A 421 -2.45 18.12 -18.20
N GLU A 422 -2.50 16.99 -17.50
CA GLU A 422 -3.35 15.85 -17.84
C GLU A 422 -4.21 15.46 -16.64
N VAL A 423 -5.26 14.69 -16.91
CA VAL A 423 -6.09 14.04 -15.89
C VAL A 423 -6.00 12.52 -16.09
N ASP A 424 -6.05 11.76 -14.99
CA ASP A 424 -6.10 10.31 -15.01
C ASP A 424 -7.49 9.77 -15.39
N GLU A 425 -7.63 8.44 -15.43
CA GLU A 425 -8.90 7.75 -15.72
C GLU A 425 -10.03 8.11 -14.73
N ASP A 426 -9.67 8.55 -13.52
CA ASP A 426 -10.59 8.98 -12.47
C ASP A 426 -10.80 10.52 -12.48
N GLY A 427 -10.26 11.23 -13.47
CA GLY A 427 -10.36 12.68 -13.61
C GLY A 427 -9.46 13.50 -12.67
N LYS A 428 -8.49 12.87 -11.99
CA LYS A 428 -7.55 13.54 -11.09
C LYS A 428 -6.36 14.12 -11.85
N PRO A 429 -5.84 15.28 -11.45
CA PRO A 429 -4.74 15.89 -12.17
C PRO A 429 -3.45 15.07 -12.04
N ILE A 430 -2.68 15.01 -13.13
CA ILE A 430 -1.37 14.36 -13.21
C ILE A 430 -0.31 15.42 -13.53
N TYR A 431 0.84 15.30 -12.85
CA TYR A 431 2.04 16.08 -13.14
C TYR A 431 2.50 15.96 -14.61
N ASP A 432 2.99 17.06 -15.19
CA ASP A 432 3.74 16.98 -16.44
C ASP A 432 5.03 16.15 -16.22
N GLN A 433 5.04 14.94 -16.76
CA GLN A 433 6.13 13.98 -16.59
C GLN A 433 7.46 14.48 -17.14
N LYS A 434 7.45 15.29 -18.21
CA LYS A 434 8.68 15.82 -18.81
C LYS A 434 9.28 16.91 -17.94
N ALA A 435 8.44 17.81 -17.43
CA ALA A 435 8.88 18.84 -16.49
C ALA A 435 9.42 18.17 -15.21
N LEU A 436 8.70 17.20 -14.68
CA LEU A 436 9.10 16.49 -13.48
C LEU A 436 10.41 15.72 -13.64
N LEU A 437 10.61 15.03 -14.77
CA LEU A 437 11.86 14.35 -15.08
C LEU A 437 13.04 15.33 -15.10
N ARG A 438 12.85 16.49 -15.75
CA ARG A 438 13.87 17.53 -15.85
C ARG A 438 14.27 18.02 -14.45
N GLU A 439 13.31 18.42 -13.62
CA GLU A 439 13.58 18.94 -12.27
C GLU A 439 14.28 17.88 -11.39
N LEU A 440 13.79 16.63 -11.40
CA LEU A 440 14.43 15.54 -10.66
C LEU A 440 15.86 15.27 -11.14
N THR A 441 16.11 15.38 -12.45
CA THR A 441 17.45 15.22 -13.02
C THR A 441 18.38 16.38 -12.62
N GLU A 442 17.88 17.62 -12.61
CA GLU A 442 18.63 18.80 -12.17
C GLU A 442 19.02 18.72 -10.69
N LEU A 443 18.08 18.36 -9.80
CA LEU A 443 18.33 18.18 -8.37
C LEU A 443 19.43 17.14 -8.10
N ASN A 444 19.39 16.03 -8.83
CA ASN A 444 20.39 14.98 -8.69
C ASN A 444 21.77 15.42 -9.17
N ASN A 445 21.85 16.21 -10.26
CA ASN A 445 23.13 16.74 -10.75
C ASN A 445 23.73 17.80 -9.81
N CYS A 446 22.90 18.59 -9.14
CA CYS A 446 23.35 19.61 -8.18
C CYS A 446 23.86 18.99 -6.88
N ALA A 447 23.26 17.89 -6.40
CA ALA A 447 23.71 17.19 -5.20
C ALA A 447 25.07 16.47 -5.36
N HIS A 448 25.55 16.29 -6.60
CA HIS A 448 26.80 15.61 -6.93
C HIS A 448 27.95 16.55 -7.34
N LYS A 449 27.74 17.86 -7.30
CA LYS A 449 28.79 18.89 -7.42
C LYS A 449 29.20 19.37 -6.04
#